data_AF-A0A509EHS3-F1
#
_entry.id   AF-A0A509EHS3-F1
#
_cell.length_a   1.000
_cell.length_b   1.000
_cell.length_c   1.000
_cell.angle_alpha   90.00
_cell.angle_beta   90.00
_cell.angle_gamma   90.00
#
_symmetry.space_group_name_H-M   'P 1'
#
loop_
_entity.id
_entity.type
_entity.pdbx_description
1 polymer ?
#
loop_
_entity_poly.entity_id
_entity_poly.type
_entity_poly.pdbx_seq_one_letter_code
_entity_poly.pdbx_strand_id
1 'polypeptide(L)'
;MTAASNRPSAATLARYPIPIELISALFRADETEFDRLITGMPEYGRARIAAYCVERERLQPLGLRIARTCEEGVLVRVAGPAAGASLFTQSRLREATAH
;
A
#
# COMPACT_ATOMS: atom_id res chain seq x y z
N MET A 1 15.58 -24.46 -6.57
CA MET A 1 15.66 -22.99 -6.71
C MET A 1 14.64 -22.37 -5.77
N THR A 2 15.05 -22.06 -4.55
CA THR A 2 14.18 -21.57 -3.47
C THR A 2 13.95 -20.06 -3.65
N ALA A 3 12.68 -19.67 -3.79
CA ALA A 3 12.27 -18.27 -3.88
C ALA A 3 12.51 -17.56 -2.54
N ALA A 4 13.58 -16.77 -2.45
CA ALA A 4 13.78 -15.86 -1.34
C ALA A 4 12.68 -14.78 -1.41
N SER A 5 11.74 -14.84 -0.47
CA SER A 5 10.70 -13.83 -0.30
C SER A 5 11.36 -12.48 0.00
N ASN A 6 11.37 -11.58 -0.98
CA ASN A 6 11.86 -10.20 -0.84
C ASN A 6 10.83 -9.34 -0.07
N ARG A 7 10.25 -9.90 1.00
CA ARG A 7 9.32 -9.21 1.88
C ARG A 7 10.12 -8.20 2.70
N PRO A 8 9.73 -6.91 2.75
CA PRO A 8 10.35 -5.96 3.66
C PRO A 8 10.31 -6.52 5.09
N SER A 9 11.47 -6.59 5.75
CA SER A 9 11.59 -7.22 7.07
C SER A 9 10.78 -6.46 8.12
N ALA A 10 10.33 -7.17 9.16
CA ALA A 10 9.66 -6.56 10.32
C ALA A 10 10.48 -5.39 10.93
N ALA A 11 11.81 -5.43 10.81
CA ALA A 11 12.71 -4.37 11.24
C ALA A 11 12.55 -3.06 10.45
N THR A 12 12.25 -3.12 9.14
CA THR A 12 11.93 -1.95 8.32
C THR A 12 10.59 -1.33 8.71
N LEU A 13 9.62 -2.17 9.13
CA LEU A 13 8.33 -1.72 9.62
C LEU A 13 8.40 -1.14 11.05
N ALA A 14 9.37 -1.58 11.86
CA ALA A 14 9.53 -1.18 13.26
C ALA A 14 9.93 0.29 13.47
N ARG A 15 10.52 0.97 12.47
CA ARG A 15 10.94 2.38 12.61
C ARG A 15 9.78 3.38 12.59
N TYR A 16 8.57 2.95 12.19
CA TYR A 16 7.34 3.73 12.28
C TYR A 16 6.18 2.74 12.26
N PRO A 17 5.63 2.33 13.41
CA PRO A 17 4.54 1.36 13.45
C PRO A 17 3.34 1.97 12.72
N ILE A 18 2.79 1.25 11.74
CA ILE A 18 1.52 1.62 11.13
C ILE A 18 0.45 1.31 12.19
N PRO A 19 -0.29 2.29 12.72
CA PRO A 19 -1.29 2.03 13.74
C PRO A 19 -2.41 1.17 13.13
N ILE A 20 -2.79 0.08 13.81
CA ILE A 20 -3.88 -0.78 13.33
C ILE A 20 -5.20 0.00 13.20
N GLU A 21 -5.43 0.97 14.10
CA GLU A 21 -6.59 1.87 14.05
C GLU A 21 -6.64 2.70 12.76
N LEU A 22 -5.49 3.10 12.21
CA LEU A 22 -5.44 3.81 10.94
C LEU A 22 -5.87 2.91 9.77
N ILE A 23 -5.46 1.64 9.78
CA ILE A 23 -5.87 0.67 8.77
C ILE A 23 -7.37 0.42 8.88
N SER A 24 -7.89 0.25 10.11
CA SER A 24 -9.31 0.07 10.38
C SER A 24 -10.14 1.27 9.91
N ALA A 25 -9.67 2.49 10.17
CA ALA A 25 -10.31 3.72 9.70
C ALA A 25 -10.34 3.77 8.16
N LEU A 26 -9.19 3.59 7.51
CA LEU A 26 -9.09 3.58 6.04
C LEU A 26 -9.92 2.47 5.37
N PHE A 27 -10.06 1.31 6.02
CA PHE A 27 -10.84 0.19 5.51
C PHE A 27 -12.34 0.45 5.56
N ARG A 28 -12.81 1.22 6.54
CA ARG A 28 -14.23 1.55 6.75
C ARG A 28 -14.64 2.88 6.14
N ALA A 29 -13.67 3.71 5.78
CA ALA A 29 -13.89 5.04 5.25
C ALA A 29 -14.66 5.01 3.92
N ASP A 30 -15.63 5.92 3.82
CA ASP A 30 -16.21 6.28 2.53
C ASP A 30 -15.19 7.05 1.65
N GLU A 31 -15.60 7.46 0.45
CA GLU A 31 -14.70 8.14 -0.48
C GLU A 31 -14.16 9.47 0.06
N THR A 32 -15.03 10.26 0.69
CA THR A 32 -14.65 11.58 1.22
C THR A 32 -13.73 11.46 2.43
N GLU A 33 -14.03 10.52 3.34
CA GLU A 33 -13.22 10.26 4.51
C GLU A 33 -11.85 9.67 4.13
N PHE A 34 -11.82 8.76 3.16
CA PHE A 34 -10.58 8.18 2.65
C PHE A 34 -9.66 9.25 2.08
N ASP A 35 -10.19 10.13 1.21
CA ASP A 35 -9.39 11.19 0.60
C ASP A 35 -8.83 12.15 1.65
N ARG A 36 -9.63 12.54 2.64
CA ARG A 36 -9.17 13.38 3.77
C ARG A 36 -8.02 12.72 4.54
N LEU A 37 -8.13 11.43 4.84
CA LEU A 37 -7.08 10.69 5.55
C LEU A 37 -5.79 10.62 4.72
N ILE A 38 -5.91 10.31 3.43
CA ILE A 38 -4.78 10.15 2.50
C ILE A 38 -4.06 11.46 2.21
N THR A 39 -4.78 12.56 1.98
CA THR A 39 -4.17 13.87 1.69
C THR A 39 -3.29 14.37 2.85
N GLY A 40 -3.67 14.07 4.10
CA GLY A 40 -2.89 14.43 5.28
C GLY A 40 -1.62 13.60 5.49
N MET A 41 -1.44 12.50 4.75
CA MET A 41 -0.31 11.59 4.91
C MET A 41 0.81 11.88 3.91
N PRO A 42 2.09 11.88 4.34
CA PRO A 42 3.21 11.82 3.42
C PRO A 42 3.12 10.59 2.53
N GLU A 43 3.48 10.75 1.27
CA GLU A 43 3.40 9.69 0.26
C GLU A 43 4.18 8.42 0.68
N TYR A 44 5.35 8.59 1.31
CA TYR A 44 6.11 7.46 1.84
C TYR A 44 5.32 6.65 2.89
N GLY A 45 4.53 7.31 3.73
CA GLY A 45 3.64 6.66 4.69
C GLY A 45 2.52 5.89 4.00
N ARG A 46 1.88 6.50 3.00
CA ARG A 46 0.86 5.84 2.17
C ARG A 46 1.39 4.58 1.48
N ALA A 47 2.57 4.68 0.86
CA ALA A 47 3.24 3.56 0.19
C ALA A 47 3.52 2.40 1.16
N ARG A 48 3.88 2.69 2.41
CA ARG A 48 4.08 1.66 3.45
C ARG A 48 2.78 0.97 3.85
N ILE A 49 1.69 1.71 3.98
CA ILE A 49 0.36 1.13 4.25
C ILE A 49 -0.07 0.26 3.07
N ALA A 50 0.10 0.74 1.83
CA ALA A 50 -0.21 -0.03 0.63
C ALA A 50 0.54 -1.36 0.58
N ALA A 51 1.86 -1.34 0.77
CA ALA A 51 2.71 -2.53 0.78
C ALA A 51 2.32 -3.51 1.90
N TYR A 52 1.96 -3.00 3.08
CA TYR A 52 1.49 -3.85 4.18
C TYR A 52 0.14 -4.52 3.88
N CYS A 53 -0.80 -3.78 3.28
CA CYS A 53 -2.15 -4.23 3.00
C CYS A 53 -2.22 -5.22 1.82
N VAL A 54 -1.40 -5.03 0.78
CA VAL A 54 -1.47 -5.88 -0.43
C VAL A 54 -1.12 -7.34 -0.18
N GLU A 55 -0.32 -7.63 0.86
CA GLU A 55 0.03 -9.01 1.23
C GLU A 55 -1.11 -9.79 1.90
N ARG A 56 -2.20 -9.12 2.28
CA ARG A 56 -3.35 -9.72 2.98
C ARG A 56 -4.56 -9.67 2.08
N GLU A 57 -5.10 -10.82 1.70
CA GLU A 57 -6.23 -10.95 0.77
C GLU A 57 -7.39 -9.98 1.08
N ARG A 58 -7.82 -9.92 2.35
CA ARG A 58 -8.92 -9.03 2.78
C ARG A 58 -8.59 -7.54 2.68
N LEU A 59 -7.33 -7.16 2.81
CA LEU A 59 -6.87 -5.76 2.73
C LEU A 59 -6.31 -5.42 1.36
N GLN A 60 -6.18 -6.39 0.45
CA GLN A 60 -5.61 -6.19 -0.86
C GLN A 60 -6.33 -5.11 -1.68
N PRO A 61 -7.68 -5.02 -1.69
CA PRO A 61 -8.37 -3.92 -2.38
C PRO A 61 -8.00 -2.55 -1.80
N LEU A 62 -7.90 -2.45 -0.47
CA LEU A 62 -7.46 -1.22 0.21
C LEU A 62 -6.01 -0.88 -0.13
N GLY A 63 -5.12 -1.88 -0.13
CA GLY A 63 -3.71 -1.70 -0.48
C GLY A 63 -3.53 -1.15 -1.89
N LEU A 64 -4.29 -1.68 -2.86
CA LEU A 64 -4.28 -1.18 -4.25
C LEU A 64 -4.89 0.22 -4.37
N ARG A 65 -5.97 0.51 -3.63
CA ARG A 65 -6.56 1.86 -3.58
C ARG A 65 -5.55 2.89 -3.08
N ILE A 66 -4.83 2.59 -2.01
CA ILE A 66 -3.79 3.48 -1.46
C ILE A 66 -2.61 3.59 -2.43
N ALA A 67 -2.17 2.49 -3.06
CA ALA A 67 -1.08 2.50 -4.03
C ALA A 67 -1.34 3.42 -5.23
N ARG A 68 -2.61 3.62 -5.63
CA ARG A 68 -2.98 4.57 -6.70
C ARG A 68 -2.64 6.02 -6.36
N THR A 69 -2.49 6.34 -5.08
CA THR A 69 -2.13 7.68 -4.58
C THR A 69 -0.61 7.87 -4.45
N CYS A 70 0.18 6.90 -4.91
CA CYS A 70 1.63 6.89 -4.82
C CYS A 70 2.26 6.77 -6.20
N GLU A 71 3.44 7.36 -6.34
CA GLU A 71 4.36 7.20 -7.45
C GLU A 71 5.09 5.86 -7.37
N GLU A 72 5.37 5.28 -8.53
CA GLU A 72 6.04 3.98 -8.65
C GLU A 72 7.38 3.96 -7.89
N GLY A 73 8.18 5.02 -8.03
CA GLY A 73 9.48 5.12 -7.37
C GLY A 73 9.41 5.08 -5.84
N VAL A 74 8.32 5.53 -5.24
CA VAL A 74 8.11 5.47 -3.79
C VAL A 74 7.69 4.06 -3.37
N LEU A 75 6.81 3.42 -4.13
CA LEU A 75 6.41 2.01 -3.90
C LEU A 75 7.60 1.06 -4.03
N VAL A 76 8.46 1.25 -5.04
CA VAL A 76 9.72 0.51 -5.23
C VAL A 76 10.67 0.72 -4.04
N ARG A 77 10.78 1.95 -3.55
CA ARG A 77 11.66 2.25 -2.40
C ARG A 77 11.21 1.56 -1.12
N VAL A 78 9.90 1.40 -0.93
CA VAL A 78 9.30 0.83 0.27
C VAL A 78 9.22 -0.70 0.22
N ALA A 79 8.78 -1.27 -0.90
CA ALA A 79 8.53 -2.70 -1.06
C ALA A 79 9.65 -3.45 -1.78
N GLY A 80 10.63 -2.73 -2.36
CA GLY A 80 11.68 -3.26 -3.22
C GLY A 80 11.31 -3.22 -4.72
N PRO A 81 12.30 -3.38 -5.63
CA PRO A 81 12.10 -3.16 -7.06
C PRO A 81 10.97 -3.98 -7.69
N ALA A 82 11.00 -5.30 -7.53
CA ALA A 82 10.00 -6.18 -8.14
C ALA A 82 8.62 -6.01 -7.52
N ALA A 83 8.53 -5.99 -6.18
CA ALA A 83 7.24 -5.92 -5.49
C ALA A 83 6.58 -4.54 -5.64
N GLY A 84 7.35 -3.44 -5.59
CA GLY A 84 6.84 -2.09 -5.77
C GLY A 84 6.35 -1.82 -7.19
N ALA A 85 7.10 -2.24 -8.21
CA ALA A 85 6.67 -2.11 -9.61
C ALA A 85 5.41 -2.95 -9.91
N SER A 86 5.36 -4.18 -9.37
CA SER A 86 4.17 -5.03 -9.48
C SER A 86 2.96 -4.40 -8.79
N LEU A 87 3.12 -3.86 -7.57
CA LEU A 87 2.07 -3.18 -6.84
C LEU A 87 1.55 -1.95 -7.59
N PHE A 88 2.44 -1.13 -8.15
CA PHE A 88 2.07 0.00 -8.99
C PHE A 88 1.23 -0.44 -10.18
N THR A 89 1.72 -1.42 -10.95
CA THR A 89 1.03 -1.95 -12.14
C THR A 89 -0.36 -2.47 -11.79
N GLN A 90 -0.47 -3.32 -10.76
CA GLN A 90 -1.75 -3.88 -10.32
C GLN A 90 -2.74 -2.78 -9.87
N SER A 91 -2.24 -1.73 -9.22
CA SER A 91 -3.07 -0.62 -8.76
C SER A 91 -3.73 0.14 -9.90
N ARG A 92 -3.04 0.25 -11.05
CA ARG A 92 -3.54 0.90 -12.28
C ARG A 92 -4.41 -0.01 -13.14
N LEU A 93 -4.15 -1.32 -13.14
CA LEU A 93 -4.99 -2.28 -13.87
C LEU A 93 -6.39 -2.41 -13.25
N ARG A 94 -6.48 -2.40 -11.92
CA ARG A 94 -7.77 -2.56 -11.21
C ARG A 94 -8.69 -1.34 -11.35
N GLU A 95 -8.15 -0.19 -11.74
CA GLU A 95 -8.92 1.00 -12.15
C GLU A 95 -9.64 0.78 -13.48
N ALA A 96 -8.95 0.19 -14.45
CA ALA A 96 -9.48 -0.03 -15.80
C ALA A 96 -10.63 -1.07 -15.83
N THR A 97 -10.67 -2.01 -14.87
CA THR A 97 -11.70 -3.05 -14.78
C THR A 97 -12.91 -2.66 -13.91
N ALA A 98 -12.96 -1.44 -13.37
CA ALA A 98 -14.05 -0.96 -12.52
C ALA A 98 -15.11 -0.12 -13.26
N HIS A 99 -15.09 -0.15 -14.60
CA HIS A 99 -16.14 0.39 -15.49
C HIS A 99 -16.89 -0.78 -16.15
#